data_AF-A0A936XAZ8-F1
#
_entry.id   AF-A0A936XAZ8-F1
#
_cell.length_a   1.000
_cell.length_b   1.000
_cell.length_c   1.000
_cell.angle_alpha   90.00
_cell.angle_beta   90.00
_cell.angle_gamma   90.00
#
_symmetry.space_group_name_H-M   'P 1'
#
loop_
_entity.id
_entity.type
_entity.pdbx_description
1 polymer ?
#
loop_
_entity_poly.entity_id
_entity_poly.type
_entity_poly.pdbx_seq_one_letter_code
_entity_poly.pdbx_strand_id
1 'polypeptide(L)'
;MKKYILSVLSLFFILFSGTETKAQQYKIRQVTNMMGMKTESTVYVKGQRKRTEGGAIMGMGANIVTIEQCDLQRAIKINDKKRLYVIIPFAKEQEEVIDEDAPAVKTKPAVVPKTNTPQKGGTITMWYNITDTGERKKIFGLTARHVWTFQKMKPSPDACSMKDSFIIKTDGWYIDLPQFNCPVRYRPAKTNVNPEERQQPDCQDKFVTRRKGKGKLGFPITETTTFIMGDGKGKTSNFETNIETLELTTSKLDSMLFEIPPGYTQAQSEDELQEKMDINSMMKDAMKGNNINIPGITQPTGEKAAGKIRVGVYLPTGEGDYTPDQIQQRLAGDFNSGMWKG
;
A
#
# COMPACT_ATOMS: atom_id res chain seq x y z
N MET A 1 -74.09 -27.79 3.53
CA MET A 1 -72.87 -26.95 3.43
C MET A 1 -71.73 -27.63 4.18
N LYS A 2 -71.04 -28.59 3.57
CA LYS A 2 -69.86 -29.28 4.14
C LYS A 2 -69.01 -29.73 2.95
N LYS A 3 -68.19 -28.81 2.47
CA LYS A 3 -67.39 -28.94 1.25
C LYS A 3 -66.06 -28.23 1.51
N TYR A 4 -64.96 -28.98 1.35
CA TYR A 4 -63.60 -28.51 1.08
C TYR A 4 -62.88 -27.66 2.15
N ILE A 5 -62.46 -28.24 3.27
CA ILE A 5 -61.41 -27.64 4.14
C ILE A 5 -60.42 -28.72 4.60
N LEU A 6 -59.84 -29.49 3.67
CA LEU A 6 -58.81 -30.47 4.05
C LEU A 6 -57.72 -30.73 2.99
N SER A 7 -57.57 -29.87 1.98
CA SER A 7 -56.58 -30.08 0.91
C SER A 7 -55.89 -28.81 0.44
N VAL A 8 -55.38 -27.99 1.36
CA VAL A 8 -54.52 -26.82 1.03
C VAL A 8 -53.23 -26.77 1.85
N LEU A 9 -53.02 -27.67 2.81
CA LEU A 9 -51.87 -27.60 3.73
C LEU A 9 -50.64 -28.43 3.32
N SER A 10 -50.56 -28.88 2.07
CA SER A 10 -49.47 -29.76 1.59
C SER A 10 -48.69 -29.21 0.38
N LEU A 11 -48.74 -27.91 0.10
CA LEU A 11 -48.03 -27.32 -1.05
C LEU A 11 -47.17 -26.08 -0.72
N PHE A 12 -46.69 -25.96 0.52
CA PHE A 12 -45.82 -24.85 0.95
C PHE A 12 -44.59 -25.33 1.73
N PHE A 13 -44.08 -26.50 1.40
CA PHE A 13 -42.77 -26.97 1.83
C PHE A 13 -42.01 -27.41 0.58
N ILE A 14 -40.73 -27.04 0.51
CA ILE A 14 -39.78 -27.34 -0.58
C ILE A 14 -39.77 -26.28 -1.69
N LEU A 15 -39.05 -25.18 -1.43
CA LEU A 15 -38.02 -24.59 -2.33
C LEU A 15 -37.39 -23.34 -1.67
N PHE A 16 -37.09 -23.40 -0.37
CA PHE A 16 -35.93 -22.65 0.14
C PHE A 16 -34.71 -23.53 -0.13
N SER A 17 -34.30 -23.57 -1.40
CA SER A 17 -32.92 -23.86 -1.73
C SER A 17 -32.13 -22.76 -1.06
N GLY A 18 -31.69 -23.02 0.18
CA GLY A 18 -30.68 -22.21 0.82
C GLY A 18 -29.56 -22.12 -0.20
N THR A 19 -29.37 -20.93 -0.76
CA THR A 19 -28.12 -20.62 -1.44
C THR A 19 -27.10 -20.76 -0.34
N GLU A 20 -26.47 -21.94 -0.26
CA GLU A 20 -25.19 -22.05 0.40
C GLU A 20 -24.35 -20.96 -0.24
N THR A 21 -24.21 -19.85 0.47
CA THR A 21 -23.28 -18.78 0.14
C THR A 21 -21.94 -19.41 0.42
N LYS A 22 -21.50 -20.29 -0.49
CA LYS A 22 -20.18 -20.89 -0.46
C LYS A 22 -19.23 -19.74 -0.25
N ALA A 23 -18.47 -19.80 0.84
CA ALA A 23 -17.51 -18.77 1.18
C ALA A 23 -16.65 -18.50 -0.06
N GLN A 24 -16.92 -17.36 -0.70
CA GLN A 24 -16.29 -17.02 -1.95
C GLN A 24 -14.86 -16.63 -1.61
N GLN A 25 -13.94 -17.45 -2.09
CA GLN A 25 -12.52 -17.36 -1.81
C GLN A 25 -11.86 -16.83 -3.07
N TYR A 26 -11.02 -15.82 -2.90
CA TYR A 26 -10.47 -15.07 -4.03
C TYR A 26 -8.97 -15.22 -4.07
N LYS A 27 -8.44 -15.51 -5.25
CA LYS A 27 -7.02 -15.35 -5.58
C LYS A 27 -6.94 -14.19 -6.56
N ILE A 28 -6.14 -13.20 -6.22
CA ILE A 28 -6.07 -11.92 -6.92
C ILE A 28 -4.60 -11.65 -7.22
N ARG A 29 -4.26 -11.36 -8.47
CA ARG A 29 -2.91 -10.93 -8.85
C ARG A 29 -2.95 -9.44 -9.14
N GLN A 30 -2.05 -8.69 -8.51
CA GLN A 30 -1.98 -7.24 -8.67
C GLN A 30 -0.57 -6.82 -9.05
N VAL A 31 -0.47 -5.80 -9.89
CA VAL A 31 0.78 -5.08 -10.13
C VAL A 31 0.72 -3.74 -9.41
N THR A 32 1.79 -3.40 -8.71
CA THR A 32 2.01 -2.09 -8.11
C THR A 32 3.15 -1.40 -8.84
N ASN A 33 2.88 -0.22 -9.40
CA ASN A 33 3.85 0.64 -10.05
C ASN A 33 4.17 1.83 -9.15
N MET A 34 5.43 1.98 -8.77
CA MET A 34 5.92 3.14 -8.03
C MET A 34 7.12 3.71 -8.77
N MET A 35 7.04 4.97 -9.21
CA MET A 35 8.13 5.67 -9.90
C MET A 35 8.71 4.89 -11.09
N GLY A 36 7.85 4.20 -11.86
CA GLY A 36 8.25 3.42 -13.03
C GLY A 36 8.67 1.97 -12.74
N MET A 37 8.87 1.61 -11.46
CA MET A 37 9.16 0.24 -11.05
C MET A 37 7.87 -0.52 -10.79
N LYS A 38 7.68 -1.62 -11.52
CA LYS A 38 6.55 -2.53 -11.35
C LYS A 38 6.92 -3.70 -10.45
N THR A 39 6.02 -4.05 -9.54
CA THR A 39 6.15 -5.17 -8.63
C THR A 39 4.86 -5.95 -8.64
N GLU A 40 4.92 -7.27 -8.73
CA GLU A 40 3.73 -8.12 -8.67
C GLU A 40 3.51 -8.61 -7.24
N SER A 41 2.23 -8.74 -6.89
CA SER A 41 1.77 -9.34 -5.65
C SER A 41 0.61 -10.29 -5.92
N THR A 42 0.51 -11.32 -5.10
CA THR A 42 -0.64 -12.23 -5.08
C THR A 42 -1.37 -12.08 -3.75
N VAL A 43 -2.66 -11.80 -3.82
CA VAL A 43 -3.55 -11.62 -2.67
C VAL A 43 -4.56 -12.76 -2.62
N TYR A 44 -4.63 -13.40 -1.47
CA TYR A 44 -5.58 -14.46 -1.16
C TYR A 44 -6.58 -13.92 -0.14
N VAL A 45 -7.88 -14.14 -0.37
CA VAL A 45 -8.94 -13.69 0.54
C VAL A 45 -9.87 -14.85 0.87
N LYS A 46 -10.08 -15.10 2.16
CA LYS A 46 -10.99 -16.13 2.68
C LYS A 46 -11.71 -15.59 3.93
N GLY A 47 -13.00 -15.26 3.78
CA GLY A 47 -13.77 -14.65 4.86
C GLY A 47 -13.12 -13.35 5.34
N GLN A 48 -12.89 -13.22 6.64
CA GLN A 48 -12.25 -12.06 7.27
C GLN A 48 -10.72 -12.10 7.27
N ARG A 49 -10.10 -12.97 6.45
CA ARG A 49 -8.65 -13.12 6.38
C ARG A 49 -8.12 -12.85 4.99
N LYS A 50 -6.99 -12.16 4.95
CA LYS A 50 -6.27 -11.81 3.72
C LYS A 50 -4.81 -12.20 3.86
N ARG A 51 -4.22 -12.78 2.83
CA ARG A 51 -2.77 -12.99 2.72
C ARG A 51 -2.27 -12.26 1.50
N THR A 52 -1.21 -11.48 1.64
CA THR A 52 -0.52 -10.80 0.55
C THR A 52 0.89 -11.32 0.48
N GLU A 53 1.25 -11.85 -0.69
CA GLU A 53 2.58 -12.34 -1.03
C GLU A 53 3.20 -11.43 -2.11
N GLY A 54 4.50 -11.11 -1.98
CA GLY A 54 5.19 -10.22 -2.90
C GLY A 54 4.84 -8.74 -2.71
N GLY A 55 4.97 -7.94 -3.78
CA GLY A 55 4.67 -6.50 -3.76
C GLY A 55 5.72 -5.62 -3.08
N ALA A 56 6.95 -6.13 -2.94
CA ALA A 56 8.04 -5.37 -2.34
C ALA A 56 8.58 -4.32 -3.29
N ILE A 57 8.59 -3.09 -2.80
CA ILE A 57 9.06 -1.95 -3.57
C ILE A 57 10.50 -1.64 -3.11
N MET A 58 11.40 -1.41 -4.08
CA MET A 58 12.81 -1.10 -3.82
C MET A 58 13.54 -2.18 -2.99
N GLY A 59 13.21 -3.45 -3.18
CA GLY A 59 13.84 -4.57 -2.46
C GLY A 59 13.41 -4.72 -1.00
N MET A 60 12.70 -3.74 -0.43
CA MET A 60 12.18 -3.80 0.92
C MET A 60 10.93 -4.68 0.98
N GLY A 61 11.02 -5.79 1.71
CA GLY A 61 9.88 -6.66 1.98
C GLY A 61 9.65 -7.78 0.95
N ALA A 62 10.59 -8.04 0.03
CA ALA A 62 10.41 -9.00 -1.07
C ALA A 62 10.08 -10.42 -0.61
N ASN A 63 10.56 -10.78 0.57
CA ASN A 63 10.35 -12.08 1.19
C ASN A 63 9.40 -12.00 2.40
N ILE A 64 8.62 -10.91 2.50
CA ILE A 64 7.66 -10.71 3.58
C ILE A 64 6.26 -11.01 3.09
N VAL A 65 5.65 -12.03 3.68
CA VAL A 65 4.23 -12.29 3.53
C VAL A 65 3.48 -11.59 4.64
N THR A 66 2.39 -10.91 4.29
CA THR A 66 1.49 -10.28 5.27
C THR A 66 0.17 -11.02 5.31
N ILE A 67 -0.21 -11.53 6.48
CA ILE A 67 -1.52 -12.14 6.73
C ILE A 67 -2.32 -11.20 7.65
N GLU A 68 -3.41 -10.65 7.16
CA GLU A 68 -4.37 -9.92 7.98
C GLU A 68 -5.47 -10.87 8.46
N GLN A 69 -5.58 -11.03 9.78
CA GLN A 69 -6.61 -11.81 10.45
C GLN A 69 -7.58 -10.83 11.12
N CYS A 70 -8.54 -10.33 10.34
CA CYS A 70 -9.40 -9.23 10.78
C CYS A 70 -10.46 -9.68 11.80
N ASP A 71 -10.80 -10.97 11.80
CA ASP A 71 -11.51 -11.65 12.89
C ASP A 71 -10.76 -11.58 14.23
N LEU A 72 -9.42 -11.56 14.19
CA LEU A 72 -8.54 -11.54 15.37
C LEU A 72 -7.89 -10.17 15.60
N GLN A 73 -8.30 -9.14 14.85
CA GLN A 73 -7.82 -7.76 14.95
C GLN A 73 -6.27 -7.65 14.94
N ARG A 74 -5.62 -8.48 14.12
CA ARG A 74 -4.16 -8.54 14.04
C ARG A 74 -3.67 -8.86 12.63
N ALA A 75 -2.43 -8.47 12.37
CA ALA A 75 -1.68 -8.91 11.20
C ALA A 75 -0.49 -9.76 11.64
N ILE A 76 -0.08 -10.67 10.77
CA ILE A 76 1.11 -11.49 10.92
C ILE A 76 2.01 -11.16 9.74
N LYS A 77 3.23 -10.67 10.00
CA LYS A 77 4.26 -10.57 8.96
C LYS A 77 5.19 -11.75 9.11
N ILE A 78 5.49 -12.41 8.00
CA ILE A 78 6.24 -13.66 7.95
C ILE A 78 7.41 -13.49 6.99
N ASN A 79 8.60 -13.88 7.41
CA ASN A 79 9.73 -14.10 6.50
C ASN A 79 9.94 -15.60 6.33
N ASP A 80 9.62 -16.11 5.14
CA ASP A 80 9.70 -17.55 4.85
C ASP A 80 11.15 -18.07 4.83
N LYS A 81 12.11 -17.26 4.38
CA LYS A 81 13.54 -17.64 4.34
C LYS A 81 14.12 -17.81 5.75
N LYS A 82 13.77 -16.89 6.66
CA LYS A 82 14.23 -16.92 8.05
C LYS A 82 13.37 -17.82 8.94
N ARG A 83 12.19 -18.25 8.47
CA ARG A 83 11.15 -18.91 9.27
C ARG A 83 10.80 -18.12 10.52
N LEU A 84 10.72 -16.80 10.37
CA LEU A 84 10.38 -15.87 11.44
C LEU A 84 9.03 -15.23 11.19
N TYR A 85 8.30 -14.91 12.24
CA TYR A 85 7.06 -14.14 12.15
C TYR A 85 6.94 -13.10 13.26
N VAL A 86 6.19 -12.03 13.03
CA VAL A 86 5.79 -11.07 14.06
C VAL A 86 4.29 -10.83 13.99
N ILE A 87 3.66 -10.69 15.16
CA ILE A 87 2.23 -10.37 15.27
C ILE A 87 2.08 -8.89 15.58
N ILE A 88 1.32 -8.19 14.76
CA ILE A 88 1.04 -6.76 14.86
C ILE A 88 -0.45 -6.56 15.15
N PRO A 89 -0.86 -6.16 16.36
CA PRO A 89 -2.25 -5.83 16.65
C PRO A 89 -2.68 -4.58 15.86
N PHE A 90 -3.95 -4.48 15.47
CA PHE A 90 -4.44 -3.36 14.67
C PHE A 90 -4.44 -2.01 15.43
N ALA A 91 -4.66 -2.02 16.75
CA ALA A 91 -4.35 -0.93 17.68
C ALA A 91 -4.57 -1.39 19.14
N LYS A 92 -3.94 -0.70 20.11
CA LYS A 92 -4.29 -0.73 21.53
C LYS A 92 -4.85 0.64 21.93
N GLU A 93 -6.11 0.68 22.36
CA GLU A 93 -6.87 1.61 23.23
C GLU A 93 -6.57 3.13 23.35
N GLN A 94 -5.53 3.73 22.78
CA GLN A 94 -5.19 5.15 22.99
C GLN A 94 -5.53 6.09 21.82
N GLU A 95 -6.25 5.61 20.81
CA GLU A 95 -6.59 6.42 19.64
C GLU A 95 -7.94 7.12 19.83
N GLU A 96 -7.92 8.45 19.84
CA GLU A 96 -9.12 9.26 19.83
C GLU A 96 -9.62 9.39 18.39
N VAL A 97 -10.62 8.58 18.04
CA VAL A 97 -11.32 8.65 16.74
C VAL A 97 -12.59 9.48 16.91
N ILE A 98 -12.60 10.65 16.29
CA ILE A 98 -13.74 11.58 16.23
C ILE A 98 -14.46 11.36 14.91
N ASP A 99 -15.71 10.87 14.98
CA ASP A 99 -16.61 10.78 13.81
C ASP A 99 -17.40 12.09 13.69
N GLU A 100 -17.05 12.90 12.69
CA GLU A 100 -17.66 14.21 12.43
C GLU A 100 -19.09 14.07 11.86
N ASP A 101 -19.48 12.89 11.36
CA ASP A 101 -20.82 12.62 10.81
C ASP A 101 -21.74 11.91 11.81
N ALA A 102 -21.23 11.57 13.00
CA ALA A 102 -22.05 11.02 14.07
C ALA A 102 -22.94 12.15 14.64
N PRO A 103 -24.23 11.88 14.94
CA PRO A 103 -25.02 12.84 15.70
C PRO A 103 -24.27 13.14 16.99
N ALA A 104 -24.19 14.42 17.37
CA ALA A 104 -23.55 14.85 18.61
C ALA A 104 -24.27 14.22 19.81
N VAL A 105 -23.89 12.99 20.14
CA VAL A 105 -24.33 12.36 21.37
C VAL A 105 -23.68 13.20 22.46
N LYS A 106 -24.51 13.88 23.25
CA LYS A 106 -24.12 14.43 24.55
C LYS A 106 -23.83 13.27 25.51
N THR A 107 -22.96 12.36 25.12
CA THR A 107 -22.34 11.40 26.02
C THR A 107 -21.43 12.25 26.90
N LYS A 108 -21.74 12.27 28.20
CA LYS A 108 -20.83 12.73 29.24
C LYS A 108 -19.42 12.28 28.85
N PRO A 109 -18.40 13.17 28.93
CA PRO A 109 -17.04 12.77 28.59
C PRO A 109 -16.76 11.47 29.33
N ALA A 110 -16.48 10.40 28.57
CA ALA A 110 -15.95 9.19 29.16
C ALA A 110 -14.80 9.66 30.04
N VAL A 111 -14.81 9.24 31.31
CA VAL A 111 -13.74 9.56 32.24
C VAL A 111 -12.47 9.02 31.61
N VAL A 112 -11.74 9.89 30.94
CA VAL A 112 -10.37 9.66 30.53
C VAL A 112 -9.67 9.32 31.85
N PRO A 113 -9.08 8.13 32.02
CA PRO A 113 -8.13 7.95 33.09
C PRO A 113 -7.08 9.04 32.85
N LYS A 114 -7.06 10.07 33.69
CA LYS A 114 -5.96 11.02 33.73
C LYS A 114 -4.75 10.21 34.17
N THR A 115 -4.08 9.57 33.22
CA THR A 115 -2.68 9.19 33.39
C THR A 115 -1.92 10.49 33.53
N ASN A 116 -1.78 10.94 34.77
CA ASN A 116 -0.98 12.08 35.22
C ASN A 116 0.53 11.80 35.04
N THR A 117 0.92 11.29 33.89
CA THR A 117 2.31 11.30 33.45
C THR A 117 2.39 12.34 32.34
N PRO A 118 3.20 13.40 32.47
CA PRO A 118 3.38 14.37 31.39
C PRO A 118 3.98 13.61 30.20
N GLN A 119 3.13 13.26 29.24
CA GLN A 119 3.54 12.64 28.00
C GLN A 119 4.30 13.75 27.24
N LYS A 120 5.63 13.66 27.20
CA LYS A 120 6.43 14.58 26.38
C LYS A 120 6.10 14.21 24.93
N GLY A 121 5.61 15.16 24.14
CA GLY A 121 5.25 14.91 22.74
C GLY A 121 4.07 15.74 22.28
N GLY A 122 3.97 15.94 20.98
CA GLY A 122 2.94 16.75 20.35
C GLY A 122 1.68 15.97 20.02
N THR A 123 0.75 16.64 19.35
CA THR A 123 -0.45 16.04 18.78
C THR A 123 -0.35 16.00 17.25
N ILE A 124 -0.50 14.81 16.68
CA ILE A 124 -0.64 14.61 15.24
C ILE A 124 -2.12 14.47 14.93
N THR A 125 -2.68 15.47 14.24
CA THR A 125 -4.07 15.43 13.80
C THR A 125 -4.16 14.84 12.40
N MET A 126 -5.01 13.82 12.26
CA MET A 126 -5.24 13.11 11.01
C MET A 126 -6.68 13.35 10.56
N TRP A 127 -6.87 13.96 9.40
CA TRP A 127 -8.16 14.03 8.74
C TRP A 127 -8.26 12.89 7.74
N TYR A 128 -9.36 12.17 7.74
CA TYR A 128 -9.61 11.08 6.82
C TYR A 128 -11.03 11.17 6.27
N ASN A 129 -11.17 11.19 4.95
CA ASN A 129 -12.45 11.24 4.27
C ASN A 129 -12.54 10.13 3.21
N ILE A 130 -13.66 9.39 3.20
CA ILE A 130 -13.99 8.43 2.15
C ILE A 130 -15.28 8.91 1.46
N THR A 131 -15.18 9.19 0.17
CA THR A 131 -16.29 9.62 -0.68
C THR A 131 -16.54 8.56 -1.76
N ASP A 132 -17.71 7.95 -1.75
CA ASP A 132 -18.19 7.16 -2.89
C ASP A 132 -18.82 8.13 -3.90
N THR A 133 -18.34 8.16 -5.15
CA THR A 133 -18.80 9.14 -6.15
C THR A 133 -20.18 8.81 -6.73
N GLY A 134 -20.72 7.62 -6.43
CA GLY A 134 -21.93 7.08 -7.02
C GLY A 134 -21.71 6.37 -8.36
N GLU A 135 -20.53 6.51 -8.98
CA GLU A 135 -20.23 5.85 -10.26
C GLU A 135 -20.00 4.35 -10.08
N ARG A 136 -20.49 3.56 -11.03
CA ARG A 136 -20.46 2.09 -11.01
C ARG A 136 -20.04 1.55 -12.37
N LYS A 137 -19.20 0.52 -12.39
CA LYS A 137 -18.88 -0.24 -13.61
C LYS A 137 -18.66 -1.72 -13.32
N LYS A 138 -18.73 -2.56 -14.35
CA LYS A 138 -18.43 -4.00 -14.21
C LYS A 138 -16.95 -4.24 -14.48
N ILE A 139 -16.25 -4.87 -13.53
CA ILE A 139 -14.86 -5.33 -13.69
C ILE A 139 -14.76 -6.75 -13.12
N PHE A 140 -14.15 -7.68 -13.85
CA PHE A 140 -14.09 -9.10 -13.47
C PHE A 140 -15.48 -9.71 -13.14
N GLY A 141 -16.53 -9.25 -13.81
CA GLY A 141 -17.93 -9.66 -13.55
C GLY A 141 -18.55 -9.08 -12.27
N LEU A 142 -17.77 -8.40 -11.43
CA LEU A 142 -18.21 -7.77 -10.19
C LEU A 142 -18.56 -6.30 -10.41
N THR A 143 -19.45 -5.76 -9.56
CA THR A 143 -19.77 -4.34 -9.58
C THR A 143 -18.69 -3.58 -8.81
N ALA A 144 -17.91 -2.75 -9.51
CA ALA A 144 -16.95 -1.85 -8.92
C ALA A 144 -17.56 -0.47 -8.69
N ARG A 145 -17.17 0.17 -7.59
CA ARG A 145 -17.56 1.52 -7.16
C ARG A 145 -16.35 2.45 -7.29
N HIS A 146 -16.56 3.65 -7.81
CA HIS A 146 -15.53 4.67 -7.79
C HIS A 146 -15.52 5.33 -6.41
N VAL A 147 -14.37 5.28 -5.74
CA VAL A 147 -14.18 5.81 -4.40
C VAL A 147 -12.96 6.71 -4.40
N TRP A 148 -13.14 7.91 -3.87
CA TRP A 148 -12.07 8.85 -3.61
C TRP A 148 -11.84 8.95 -2.11
N THR A 149 -10.59 8.78 -1.67
CA THR A 149 -10.18 9.08 -0.30
C THR A 149 -9.20 10.22 -0.22
N PHE A 150 -9.31 10.97 0.88
CA PHE A 150 -8.43 12.07 1.21
C PHE A 150 -7.95 11.90 2.65
N GLN A 151 -6.65 11.87 2.83
CA GLN A 151 -6.01 11.85 4.14
C GLN A 151 -5.05 13.03 4.28
N LYS A 152 -5.12 13.73 5.40
CA LYS A 152 -4.18 14.78 5.76
C LYS A 152 -3.66 14.54 7.16
N MET A 153 -2.35 14.61 7.34
CA MET A 153 -1.69 14.53 8.64
C MET A 153 -1.00 15.86 8.89
N LYS A 154 -1.26 16.46 10.05
CA LYS A 154 -0.62 17.69 10.47
C LYS A 154 -0.05 17.50 11.88
N PRO A 155 1.28 17.53 12.04
CA PRO A 155 1.90 17.54 13.36
C PRO A 155 1.74 18.91 14.02
N SER A 156 1.70 18.93 15.35
CA SER A 156 1.92 20.15 16.14
C SER A 156 3.42 20.49 16.23
N PRO A 157 3.79 21.73 16.59
CA PRO A 157 5.20 22.13 16.64
C PRO A 157 6.08 21.30 17.58
N ASP A 158 5.49 20.75 18.64
CA ASP A 158 6.10 19.90 19.66
C ASP A 158 6.11 18.40 19.29
N ALA A 159 5.56 18.02 18.13
CA ALA A 159 5.55 16.63 17.69
C ALA A 159 6.97 16.13 17.37
N CYS A 160 7.30 14.92 17.79
CA CYS A 160 8.63 14.34 17.58
C CYS A 160 8.72 13.32 16.46
N SER A 161 7.64 12.59 16.16
CA SER A 161 7.63 11.53 15.15
C SER A 161 7.41 12.04 13.72
N MET A 162 6.95 13.28 13.57
CA MET A 162 6.70 13.92 12.27
C MET A 162 6.85 15.43 12.42
N LYS A 163 7.63 16.06 11.52
CA LYS A 163 7.81 17.52 11.48
C LYS A 163 6.98 18.18 10.38
N ASP A 164 6.87 17.52 9.23
CA ASP A 164 6.17 18.06 8.07
C ASP A 164 4.73 17.53 7.96
N SER A 165 3.89 18.31 7.29
CA SER A 165 2.55 17.83 6.93
C SER A 165 2.64 16.79 5.80
N PHE A 166 1.66 15.91 5.77
CA PHE A 166 1.55 14.87 4.75
C PHE A 166 0.12 14.78 4.24
N ILE A 167 -0.05 14.72 2.93
CA ILE A 167 -1.36 14.53 2.29
C ILE A 167 -1.28 13.28 1.42
N ILE A 168 -2.29 12.42 1.57
CA ILE A 168 -2.50 11.25 0.72
C ILE A 168 -3.83 11.45 0.02
N LYS A 169 -3.83 11.36 -1.30
CA LYS A 169 -5.04 11.32 -2.11
C LYS A 169 -5.07 9.97 -2.80
N THR A 170 -6.19 9.27 -2.72
CA THR A 170 -6.34 7.98 -3.37
C THR A 170 -7.62 7.96 -4.17
N ASP A 171 -7.50 7.79 -5.47
CA ASP A 171 -8.61 7.66 -6.42
C ASP A 171 -8.59 6.23 -6.96
N GLY A 172 -9.70 5.52 -6.90
CA GLY A 172 -9.73 4.15 -7.41
C GLY A 172 -11.10 3.53 -7.58
N TRP A 173 -11.08 2.39 -8.27
CA TRP A 173 -12.23 1.51 -8.44
C TRP A 173 -12.11 0.35 -7.47
N TYR A 174 -13.12 0.18 -6.62
CA TYR A 174 -13.14 -0.82 -5.58
C TYR A 174 -14.32 -1.78 -5.76
N ILE A 175 -14.09 -3.05 -5.49
CA ILE A 175 -15.15 -4.06 -5.41
C ILE A 175 -15.40 -4.42 -3.96
N ASP A 176 -16.65 -4.73 -3.63
CA ASP A 176 -16.97 -5.31 -2.34
C ASP A 176 -16.80 -6.83 -2.45
N LEU A 177 -15.84 -7.39 -1.72
CA LEU A 177 -15.68 -8.84 -1.60
C LEU A 177 -16.58 -9.34 -0.47
N PRO A 178 -17.64 -10.12 -0.76
CA PRO A 178 -18.45 -10.78 0.25
C PRO A 178 -17.60 -11.40 1.36
N GLN A 179 -17.98 -11.17 2.61
CA GLN A 179 -17.34 -11.71 3.83
C GLN A 179 -15.98 -11.11 4.22
N PHE A 180 -15.33 -10.34 3.36
CA PHE A 180 -14.11 -9.62 3.71
C PHE A 180 -14.43 -8.23 4.27
N ASN A 181 -14.18 -8.03 5.56
CA ASN A 181 -14.36 -6.74 6.23
C ASN A 181 -13.25 -6.51 7.25
N CYS A 182 -12.16 -5.89 6.82
CA CYS A 182 -11.12 -5.42 7.72
C CYS A 182 -11.38 -3.98 8.13
N PRO A 183 -11.16 -3.61 9.41
CA PRO A 183 -11.19 -2.21 9.83
C PRO A 183 -10.25 -1.38 8.96
N VAL A 184 -10.73 -0.20 8.53
CA VAL A 184 -9.86 0.77 7.87
C VAL A 184 -8.82 1.21 8.89
N ARG A 185 -7.54 1.00 8.57
CA ARG A 185 -6.44 1.51 9.41
C ARG A 185 -6.24 2.98 9.09
N TYR A 186 -6.65 3.84 10.01
CA TYR A 186 -6.48 5.28 9.84
C TYR A 186 -5.04 5.73 10.04
N ARG A 187 -4.29 5.03 10.91
CA ARG A 187 -2.86 5.27 11.07
C ARG A 187 -2.10 4.61 9.91
N PRO A 188 -1.21 5.33 9.20
CA PRO A 188 -0.26 4.65 8.34
C PRO A 188 0.52 3.65 9.19
N ALA A 189 0.77 2.45 8.66
CA ALA A 189 1.72 1.53 9.30
C ALA A 189 2.97 2.32 9.63
N LYS A 190 3.52 2.17 10.86
CA LYS A 190 4.71 2.90 11.30
C LYS A 190 5.70 2.91 10.13
N THR A 191 5.81 4.03 9.43
CA THR A 191 6.88 4.22 8.47
C THR A 191 8.11 4.06 9.34
N ASN A 192 8.98 3.12 8.97
CA ASN A 192 10.25 2.94 9.65
C ASN A 192 10.94 4.30 9.58
N VAL A 193 10.78 5.06 10.66
CA VAL A 193 11.48 6.31 10.89
C VAL A 193 12.94 5.91 10.81
N ASN A 194 13.71 6.63 10.01
CA ASN A 194 15.11 6.34 9.75
C ASN A 194 15.78 5.96 11.09
N PRO A 195 16.49 4.81 11.22
CA PRO A 195 17.12 4.41 12.49
C PRO A 195 18.04 5.49 13.08
N GLU A 196 18.52 6.41 12.24
CA GLU A 196 19.29 7.59 12.64
C GLU A 196 18.45 8.71 13.27
N GLU A 197 17.17 8.85 12.90
CA GLU A 197 16.16 9.63 13.63
C GLU A 197 15.64 8.79 14.80
N ARG A 198 16.53 8.53 15.76
CA ARG A 198 16.18 7.89 17.03
C ARG A 198 14.98 8.63 17.61
N GLN A 199 13.83 7.96 17.65
CA GLN A 199 12.74 8.35 18.53
C GLN A 199 13.36 8.54 19.90
N GLN A 200 13.35 9.77 20.41
CA GLN A 200 13.69 9.97 21.81
C GLN A 200 12.74 9.07 22.59
N PRO A 201 13.23 8.08 23.37
CA PRO A 201 12.37 7.10 24.04
C PRO A 201 11.34 7.76 24.97
N ASP A 202 11.62 9.01 25.37
CA ASP A 202 10.78 9.86 26.19
C ASP A 202 9.67 10.60 25.42
N CYS A 203 9.70 10.66 24.08
CA CYS A 203 8.75 11.44 23.30
C CYS A 203 7.70 10.57 22.61
N GLN A 204 6.45 10.70 23.06
CA GLN A 204 5.29 9.98 22.52
C GLN A 204 4.23 10.97 22.05
N ASP A 205 4.09 11.10 20.73
CA ASP A 205 3.03 11.93 20.14
C ASP A 205 1.65 11.28 20.33
N LYS A 206 0.66 12.13 20.64
CA LYS A 206 -0.76 11.75 20.64
C LYS A 206 -1.31 11.80 19.21
N PHE A 207 -1.98 10.73 18.78
CA PHE A 207 -2.68 10.68 17.50
C PHE A 207 -4.16 10.96 17.70
N VAL A 208 -4.70 11.92 16.93
CA VAL A 208 -6.14 12.24 16.91
C VAL A 208 -6.65 12.08 15.49
N THR A 209 -7.59 11.17 15.27
CA THR A 209 -8.17 10.92 13.96
C THR A 209 -9.55 11.58 13.87
N ARG A 210 -9.74 12.46 12.90
CA ARG A 210 -11.02 13.06 12.51
C ARG A 210 -11.49 12.40 11.24
N ARG A 211 -12.56 11.60 11.35
CA ARG A 211 -13.18 10.92 10.22
C ARG A 211 -14.38 11.69 9.73
N LYS A 212 -14.47 11.85 8.42
CA LYS A 212 -15.66 12.29 7.71
C LYS A 212 -16.00 11.25 6.63
N GLY A 213 -17.27 11.14 6.29
CA GLY A 213 -17.78 10.17 5.34
C GLY A 213 -18.14 8.82 5.98
N LYS A 214 -19.22 8.23 5.46
CA LYS A 214 -19.69 6.87 5.78
C LYS A 214 -19.29 5.83 4.72
N GLY A 215 -18.40 6.21 3.79
CA GLY A 215 -18.00 5.35 2.68
C GLY A 215 -17.25 4.10 3.15
N LYS A 216 -17.57 2.95 2.54
CA LYS A 216 -16.77 1.74 2.63
C LYS A 216 -15.75 1.75 1.50
N LEU A 217 -14.47 1.51 1.81
CA LEU A 217 -13.42 1.49 0.81
C LEU A 217 -13.62 0.30 -0.14
N GLY A 218 -13.66 -0.93 0.39
CA GLY A 218 -13.71 -2.15 -0.42
C GLY A 218 -12.31 -2.66 -0.78
N PHE A 219 -12.23 -3.55 -1.76
CA PHE A 219 -10.97 -4.10 -2.28
C PHE A 219 -10.57 -3.39 -3.58
N PRO A 220 -9.34 -2.84 -3.69
CA PRO A 220 -8.94 -2.05 -4.85
C PRO A 220 -8.75 -2.93 -6.09
N ILE A 221 -9.39 -2.55 -7.19
CA ILE A 221 -9.15 -3.13 -8.53
C ILE A 221 -8.14 -2.28 -9.30
N THR A 222 -8.38 -0.97 -9.34
CA THR A 222 -7.41 0.01 -9.83
C THR A 222 -7.35 1.12 -8.82
N GLU A 223 -6.16 1.58 -8.46
CA GLU A 223 -5.97 2.64 -7.48
C GLU A 223 -4.78 3.50 -7.89
N THR A 224 -4.95 4.81 -7.88
CA THR A 224 -3.87 5.78 -7.96
C THR A 224 -3.79 6.50 -6.63
N THR A 225 -2.67 6.31 -5.93
CA THR A 225 -2.39 6.98 -4.67
C THR A 225 -1.29 8.02 -4.88
N THR A 226 -1.63 9.29 -4.65
CA THR A 226 -0.71 10.44 -4.69
C THR A 226 -0.33 10.83 -3.27
N PHE A 227 0.97 10.75 -2.99
CA PHE A 227 1.57 11.18 -1.75
C PHE A 227 2.18 12.56 -1.93
N ILE A 228 1.87 13.48 -1.03
CA ILE A 228 2.35 14.87 -1.05
C ILE A 228 2.96 15.15 0.32
N MET A 229 4.29 15.21 0.38
CA MET A 229 5.04 15.58 1.58
C MET A 229 5.30 17.08 1.61
N GLY A 230 5.27 17.67 2.80
CA GLY A 230 5.54 19.08 3.02
C GLY A 230 4.29 19.90 3.34
N ASP A 231 4.50 21.13 3.78
CA ASP A 231 3.44 22.06 4.17
C ASP A 231 2.72 22.74 2.97
N GLY A 232 3.10 22.36 1.75
CA GLY A 232 2.57 22.93 0.51
C GLY A 232 3.11 24.34 0.18
N LYS A 233 4.07 24.89 0.95
CA LYS A 233 4.52 26.28 0.84
C LYS A 233 6.00 26.48 0.46
N GLY A 234 6.78 25.42 0.21
CA GLY A 234 8.16 25.64 -0.27
C GLY A 234 9.02 24.41 -0.55
N LYS A 235 8.75 23.25 0.06
CA LYS A 235 9.38 21.97 -0.28
C LYS A 235 8.33 20.88 -0.36
N THR A 236 7.60 20.88 -1.47
CA THR A 236 6.59 19.86 -1.75
C THR A 236 7.23 18.79 -2.62
N SER A 237 7.35 17.57 -2.11
CA SER A 237 7.65 16.41 -2.94
C SER A 237 6.38 15.59 -3.14
N ASN A 238 6.06 15.29 -4.38
CA ASN A 238 4.98 14.40 -4.75
C ASN A 238 5.53 13.10 -5.34
N PHE A 239 4.88 11.99 -5.02
CA PHE A 239 5.11 10.74 -5.71
C PHE A 239 3.79 9.97 -5.82
N GLU A 240 3.70 9.15 -6.86
CA GLU A 240 2.49 8.39 -7.17
C GLU A 240 2.78 6.90 -7.12
N THR A 241 1.80 6.16 -6.65
CA THR A 241 1.77 4.70 -6.67
C THR A 241 0.48 4.27 -7.34
N ASN A 242 0.57 3.35 -8.30
CA ASN A 242 -0.57 2.81 -9.01
C ASN A 242 -0.69 1.32 -8.70
N ILE A 243 -1.88 0.86 -8.34
CA ILE A 243 -2.22 -0.55 -8.20
C ILE A 243 -3.18 -0.91 -9.32
N GLU A 244 -2.94 -2.03 -9.98
CA GLU A 244 -3.83 -2.60 -10.98
C GLU A 244 -3.99 -4.10 -10.73
N THR A 245 -5.23 -4.57 -10.69
CA THR A 245 -5.55 -5.99 -10.60
C THR A 245 -5.50 -6.60 -11.98
N LEU A 246 -4.58 -7.54 -12.18
CA LEU A 246 -4.37 -8.26 -13.42
C LEU A 246 -5.31 -9.45 -13.56
N GLU A 247 -5.60 -10.10 -12.43
CA GLU A 247 -6.40 -11.33 -12.41
C GLU A 247 -7.19 -11.41 -11.11
N LEU A 248 -8.45 -11.84 -11.21
CA LEU A 248 -9.29 -12.17 -10.08
C LEU A 248 -9.98 -13.50 -10.37
N THR A 249 -9.64 -14.52 -9.60
CA THR A 249 -10.23 -15.86 -9.70
C THR A 249 -10.87 -16.29 -8.39
N THR A 250 -11.92 -17.09 -8.50
CA THR A 250 -12.58 -17.71 -7.37
C THR A 250 -12.15 -19.17 -7.30
N SER A 251 -11.44 -19.53 -6.23
CA SER A 251 -10.90 -20.88 -6.06
C SER A 251 -10.93 -21.30 -4.61
N LYS A 252 -11.01 -22.61 -4.33
CA LYS A 252 -10.89 -23.11 -2.97
C LYS A 252 -9.45 -22.88 -2.49
N LEU A 253 -9.31 -22.15 -1.39
CA LEU A 253 -8.05 -21.83 -0.75
C LEU A 253 -7.86 -22.67 0.50
N ASP A 254 -6.63 -23.16 0.69
CA ASP A 254 -6.23 -23.83 1.92
C ASP A 254 -6.33 -22.86 3.10
N SER A 255 -6.95 -23.30 4.20
CA SER A 255 -7.02 -22.51 5.43
C SER A 255 -5.62 -22.23 6.01
N MET A 256 -4.66 -23.13 5.79
CA MET A 256 -3.28 -23.00 6.26
C MET A 256 -2.55 -21.79 5.67
N LEU A 257 -2.99 -21.26 4.52
CA LEU A 257 -2.42 -20.02 3.95
C LEU A 257 -2.59 -18.83 4.91
N PHE A 258 -3.61 -18.86 5.75
CA PHE A 258 -3.99 -17.76 6.63
C PHE A 258 -3.55 -17.98 8.08
N GLU A 259 -2.70 -18.96 8.34
CA GLU A 259 -2.14 -19.26 9.66
C GLU A 259 -0.61 -19.15 9.64
N ILE A 260 -0.01 -19.14 10.83
CA ILE A 260 1.44 -19.24 10.98
C ILE A 260 1.84 -20.67 10.57
N PRO A 261 2.75 -20.85 9.59
CA PRO A 261 3.13 -22.19 9.18
C PRO A 261 3.89 -22.92 10.30
N PRO A 262 3.77 -24.26 10.39
CA PRO A 262 4.51 -25.05 11.37
C PRO A 262 6.03 -24.84 11.25
N GLY A 263 6.73 -24.76 12.39
CA GLY A 263 8.19 -24.61 12.43
C GLY A 263 8.72 -23.18 12.32
N TYR A 264 7.84 -22.17 12.36
CA TYR A 264 8.22 -20.76 12.40
C TYR A 264 8.37 -20.28 13.84
N THR A 265 9.33 -19.37 14.06
CA THR A 265 9.63 -18.80 15.38
C THR A 265 9.20 -17.33 15.44
N GLN A 266 8.69 -16.90 16.58
CA GLN A 266 8.31 -15.50 16.76
C GLN A 266 9.57 -14.63 16.88
N ALA A 267 9.66 -13.60 16.04
CA ALA A 267 10.66 -12.54 16.11
C ALA A 267 10.33 -11.54 17.23
N GLN A 268 11.35 -10.91 17.79
CA GLN A 268 11.19 -9.89 18.84
C GLN A 268 10.73 -8.54 18.25
N SER A 269 11.11 -8.26 17.00
CA SER A 269 10.73 -7.04 16.29
C SER A 269 10.52 -7.30 14.81
N GLU A 270 9.88 -6.34 14.12
CA GLU A 270 9.75 -6.39 12.66
C GLU A 270 11.12 -6.29 11.96
N ASP A 271 12.11 -5.64 12.57
CA ASP A 271 13.46 -5.48 12.00
C ASP A 271 14.16 -6.82 11.81
N GLU A 272 13.91 -7.80 12.69
CA GLU A 272 14.44 -9.15 12.56
C GLU A 272 13.90 -9.89 11.33
N LEU A 273 12.70 -9.51 10.86
CA LEU A 273 12.13 -10.06 9.63
C LEU A 273 12.82 -9.52 8.40
N GLN A 274 13.37 -8.31 8.43
CA GLN A 274 14.01 -7.71 7.27
C GLN A 274 15.36 -8.38 6.98
N GLU A 275 15.66 -8.63 5.70
CA GLU A 275 17.05 -8.88 5.31
C GLU A 275 17.80 -7.56 5.51
N LYS A 276 18.96 -7.59 6.19
CA LYS A 276 19.80 -6.40 6.29
C LYS A 276 20.19 -6.02 4.86
N MET A 277 19.57 -4.98 4.32
CA MET A 277 20.00 -4.44 3.04
C MET A 277 21.42 -3.93 3.26
N ASP A 278 22.38 -4.47 2.51
CA ASP A 278 23.68 -3.84 2.44
C ASP A 278 23.51 -2.60 1.56
N ILE A 279 23.15 -1.48 2.20
CA ILE A 279 23.02 -0.19 1.52
C ILE A 279 24.31 0.14 0.77
N ASN A 280 25.48 -0.31 1.27
CA ASN A 280 26.74 -0.15 0.55
C ASN A 280 26.80 -1.02 -0.71
N SER A 281 26.21 -2.22 -0.73
CA SER A 281 26.15 -3.04 -1.94
C SER A 281 25.17 -2.45 -2.97
N MET A 282 23.99 -2.00 -2.54
CA MET A 282 23.03 -1.32 -3.44
C MET A 282 23.58 0.01 -3.96
N MET A 283 24.25 0.80 -3.12
CA MET A 283 24.88 2.05 -3.55
C MET A 283 26.09 1.78 -4.44
N LYS A 284 26.88 0.72 -4.16
CA LYS A 284 27.94 0.25 -5.07
C LYS A 284 27.38 -0.27 -6.38
N ASP A 285 26.25 -0.97 -6.40
CA ASP A 285 25.67 -1.53 -7.62
C ASP A 285 24.95 -0.45 -8.44
N ALA A 286 24.33 0.55 -7.79
CA ALA A 286 23.86 1.77 -8.44
C ALA A 286 25.02 2.62 -8.99
N MET A 287 26.14 2.71 -8.27
CA MET A 287 27.35 3.36 -8.75
C MET A 287 28.09 2.54 -9.83
N LYS A 288 28.03 1.20 -9.79
CA LYS A 288 28.55 0.30 -10.84
C LYS A 288 27.67 0.28 -12.08
N GLY A 289 26.36 0.50 -11.94
CA GLY A 289 25.46 0.75 -13.07
C GLY A 289 25.83 2.01 -13.86
N ASN A 290 26.53 2.96 -13.21
CA ASN A 290 27.16 4.12 -13.85
C ASN A 290 28.64 3.90 -14.21
N ASN A 291 29.20 2.72 -13.92
CA ASN A 291 30.57 2.36 -14.24
C ASN A 291 30.59 1.07 -15.05
N ILE A 292 30.00 1.13 -16.24
CA ILE A 292 30.35 0.18 -17.30
C ILE A 292 31.78 0.50 -17.70
N ASN A 293 32.73 -0.20 -17.10
CA ASN A 293 34.12 -0.17 -17.55
C ASN A 293 34.20 -1.05 -18.80
N ILE A 294 33.75 -0.52 -19.93
CA ILE A 294 33.98 -1.08 -21.26
C ILE A 294 35.44 -0.80 -21.59
N PRO A 295 36.30 -1.82 -21.82
CA PRO A 295 37.66 -1.58 -22.26
C PRO A 295 37.62 -0.80 -23.58
N GLY A 296 38.07 0.46 -23.55
CA GLY A 296 38.11 1.33 -24.73
C GLY A 296 37.22 2.58 -24.71
N ILE A 297 36.42 2.83 -23.66
CA ILE A 297 35.69 4.11 -23.52
C ILE A 297 36.42 5.04 -22.55
N THR A 298 37.08 6.05 -23.09
CA THR A 298 37.59 7.20 -22.33
C THR A 298 36.39 8.03 -21.84
N GLN A 299 36.06 7.93 -20.55
CA GLN A 299 35.20 8.93 -19.90
C GLN A 299 35.88 10.30 -20.02
N PRO A 300 35.21 11.36 -20.52
CA PRO A 300 35.80 12.69 -20.53
C PRO A 300 35.86 13.22 -19.10
N THR A 301 37.03 13.11 -18.47
CA THR A 301 37.36 13.74 -17.20
C THR A 301 37.53 15.24 -17.41
N GLY A 302 36.41 15.97 -17.43
CA GLY A 302 36.43 17.42 -17.55
C GLY A 302 35.04 18.04 -17.43
N GLU A 303 34.99 19.20 -16.76
CA GLU A 303 33.79 20.01 -16.60
C GLU A 303 33.14 20.33 -17.95
N LYS A 304 31.81 20.38 -17.97
CA LYS A 304 31.03 20.64 -19.18
C LYS A 304 31.20 22.12 -19.56
N ALA A 305 31.92 22.40 -20.65
CA ALA A 305 32.03 23.74 -21.19
C ALA A 305 30.64 24.33 -21.50
N ALA A 306 30.43 25.60 -21.10
CA ALA A 306 29.18 26.31 -21.31
C ALA A 306 28.79 26.32 -22.81
N GLY A 307 27.50 26.10 -23.10
CA GLY A 307 26.96 26.08 -24.46
C GLY A 307 27.07 24.74 -25.21
N LYS A 308 27.66 23.68 -24.60
CA LYS A 308 27.70 22.33 -25.21
C LYS A 308 26.69 21.40 -24.56
N ILE A 309 26.05 20.52 -25.33
CA ILE A 309 25.22 19.41 -24.82
C ILE A 309 26.04 18.13 -24.89
N ARG A 310 26.05 17.34 -23.81
CA ARG A 310 26.62 15.98 -23.79
C ARG A 310 25.45 15.01 -23.76
N VAL A 311 25.41 14.07 -24.69
CA VAL A 311 24.38 13.04 -24.78
C VAL A 311 25.06 11.71 -24.52
N GLY A 312 24.66 11.02 -23.45
CA GLY A 312 25.09 9.64 -23.20
C GLY A 312 24.26 8.70 -24.06
N VAL A 313 24.92 7.86 -24.84
CA VAL A 313 24.24 6.91 -25.72
C VAL A 313 24.52 5.51 -25.23
N TYR A 314 23.46 4.76 -24.98
CA TYR A 314 23.56 3.35 -24.60
C TYR A 314 23.63 2.52 -25.88
N LEU A 315 24.68 1.72 -26.02
CA LEU A 315 24.78 0.76 -27.12
C LEU A 315 23.81 -0.39 -26.86
N PRO A 316 22.85 -0.66 -27.76
CA PRO A 316 21.95 -1.79 -27.59
C PRO A 316 22.74 -3.10 -27.69
N THR A 317 22.57 -3.99 -26.71
CA THR A 317 23.16 -5.33 -26.73
C THR A 317 22.20 -6.28 -27.45
N GLY A 318 22.34 -6.41 -28.77
CA GLY A 318 21.62 -7.35 -29.63
C GLY A 318 22.44 -7.65 -30.88
N GLU A 319 22.08 -8.68 -31.66
CA GLU A 319 22.80 -9.15 -32.87
C GLU A 319 22.72 -8.17 -34.06
N GLY A 320 23.07 -6.92 -33.85
CA GLY A 320 23.25 -5.91 -34.90
C GLY A 320 24.52 -5.14 -34.63
N ASP A 321 25.49 -5.22 -35.56
CA ASP A 321 26.80 -4.58 -35.49
C ASP A 321 26.71 -3.07 -35.69
N TYR A 322 26.11 -2.36 -34.74
CA TYR A 322 26.16 -0.90 -34.71
C TYR A 322 27.43 -0.43 -34.03
N THR A 323 28.32 0.22 -34.78
CA THR A 323 29.52 0.81 -34.20
C THR A 323 29.21 2.15 -33.53
N PRO A 324 29.95 2.54 -32.46
CA PRO A 324 29.76 3.83 -31.80
C PRO A 324 29.78 5.03 -32.76
N ASP A 325 30.65 4.99 -33.78
CA ASP A 325 30.80 6.06 -34.76
C ASP A 325 29.55 6.21 -35.65
N GLN A 326 28.92 5.11 -36.05
CA GLN A 326 27.69 5.12 -36.84
C GLN A 326 26.53 5.75 -36.05
N ILE A 327 26.44 5.44 -34.75
CA ILE A 327 25.40 5.99 -33.88
C ILE A 327 25.66 7.48 -33.62
N GLN A 328 26.92 7.88 -33.44
CA GLN A 328 27.28 9.29 -33.27
C GLN A 328 26.99 10.13 -34.51
N GLN A 329 27.33 9.64 -35.71
CA GLN A 329 27.04 10.34 -36.96
C GLN A 329 25.53 10.50 -37.19
N ARG A 330 24.75 9.46 -36.90
CA ARG A 330 23.29 9.51 -37.02
C ARG A 330 22.68 10.52 -36.04
N LEU A 331 23.08 10.49 -34.78
CA LEU A 331 22.58 11.43 -33.77
C LEU A 331 22.95 12.87 -34.11
N ALA A 332 24.18 13.12 -34.57
CA ALA A 332 24.57 14.46 -35.04
C ALA A 332 23.71 14.92 -36.22
N GLY A 333 23.37 14.02 -37.15
CA GLY A 333 22.44 14.28 -38.26
C GLY A 333 21.02 14.61 -37.79
N ASP A 334 20.50 13.88 -36.81
CA ASP A 334 19.15 14.09 -36.25
C ASP A 334 19.06 15.41 -35.45
N PHE A 335 20.11 15.78 -34.73
CA PHE A 335 20.20 17.07 -34.03
C PHE A 335 20.28 18.26 -35.02
N ASN A 336 21.02 18.11 -36.11
CA ASN A 336 21.16 19.17 -37.12
C ASN A 336 19.93 19.31 -38.03
N SER A 337 19.17 18.22 -38.23
CA SER A 337 17.96 18.22 -39.06
C SER A 337 16.69 18.62 -38.30
N GLY A 338 16.75 18.81 -36.97
CA GLY A 338 15.60 19.16 -36.13
C GLY A 338 14.57 18.05 -36.00
N MET A 339 14.89 16.82 -36.43
CA MET A 339 14.00 15.66 -36.41
C MET A 339 13.92 14.97 -35.04
N TRP A 340 14.70 15.41 -34.07
CA TRP A 340 14.68 14.86 -32.72
C TRP A 340 13.39 15.25 -31.98
N LYS A 341 12.44 14.30 -31.87
CA LYS A 341 11.30 14.37 -30.96
C LYS A 341 11.66 13.60 -29.69
N GLY A 342 11.95 14.34 -28.62
CA GLY A 342 12.30 13.79 -27.30
C GLY A 342 11.16 13.04 -26.63
#